data_AF-A0A3C2E7X4-F1
#
_entry.id   AF-A0A3C2E7X4-F1
#
_cell.length_a   1.000
_cell.length_b   1.000
_cell.length_c   1.000
_cell.angle_alpha   90.00
_cell.angle_beta   90.00
_cell.angle_gamma   90.00
#
_symmetry.space_group_name_H-M   'P 1'
#
loop_
_entity.id
_entity.type
_entity.pdbx_description
1 polymer ?
#
loop_
_entity_poly.entity_id
_entity_poly.type
_entity_poly.pdbx_seq_one_letter_code
_entity_poly.pdbx_strand_id
1 'polypeptide(L)'
;SWTPDQQRMTAEWSTRGITRADGEAWSADLNMRAARLILPAGLHGPGFLTYSNFGAIKRYNNSTSYALGVWLLSERLAGRGQIHQSWPLDNPPITRSQTQEMQQALVDLGYDPGGVDGIFGPNTRRALMAFQRQRGELADGYAGRLMYDAVIAARNARQAGE
;
A
#
# COMPACT_ATOMS: atom_id res chain seq x y z
N SER A 1 7.18 5.59 13.37
CA SER A 1 6.27 5.88 12.26
C SER A 1 6.77 5.17 11.00
N TRP A 2 5.86 4.67 10.17
CA TRP A 2 6.15 4.05 8.87
C TRP A 2 5.75 5.00 7.73
N THR A 3 6.50 4.99 6.63
CA THR A 3 6.17 5.71 5.40
C THR A 3 6.27 4.77 4.18
N PRO A 4 5.34 4.82 3.21
CA PRO A 4 5.27 3.85 2.11
C PRO A 4 6.51 3.81 1.21
N ASP A 5 7.16 4.96 0.99
CA ASP A 5 8.31 5.04 0.07
C ASP A 5 9.65 4.71 0.75
N GLN A 6 9.64 4.53 2.07
CA GLN A 6 10.85 4.29 2.84
C GLN A 6 11.49 2.94 2.51
N GLN A 7 12.80 3.00 2.28
CA GLN A 7 13.67 1.83 2.20
C GLN A 7 14.49 1.72 3.48
N ARG A 8 14.72 0.48 3.91
CA ARG A 8 15.62 0.13 5.03
C ARG A 8 16.32 -1.17 4.68
N MET A 9 17.45 -1.46 5.34
CA MET A 9 18.03 -2.79 5.25
C MET A 9 17.04 -3.83 5.77
N THR A 10 16.99 -5.01 5.16
CA THR A 10 16.12 -6.11 5.63
C THR A 10 16.39 -6.45 7.10
N ALA A 11 17.65 -6.41 7.54
CA ALA A 11 18.00 -6.58 8.95
C ALA A 11 17.29 -5.55 9.83
N GLU A 12 17.21 -4.29 9.40
CA GLU A 12 16.52 -3.25 10.16
C GLU A 12 15.00 -3.49 10.18
N TRP A 13 14.38 -3.91 9.06
CA TRP A 13 12.98 -4.35 9.07
C TRP A 13 12.74 -5.49 10.05
N SER A 14 13.65 -6.45 10.12
CA SER A 14 13.58 -7.57 11.06
C SER A 14 13.62 -7.10 12.51
N THR A 15 14.51 -6.15 12.87
CA THR A 15 14.53 -5.55 14.23
C THR A 15 13.23 -4.82 14.60
N ARG A 16 12.42 -4.45 13.60
CA ARG A 16 11.11 -3.81 13.78
C ARG A 16 9.95 -4.80 13.79
N GLY A 17 10.24 -6.10 13.81
CA GLY A 17 9.25 -7.17 13.91
C GLY A 17 8.77 -7.74 12.57
N ILE A 18 9.35 -7.34 11.43
CA ILE A 18 9.02 -7.95 10.13
C ILE A 18 9.73 -9.31 10.01
N THR A 19 8.97 -10.39 10.00
CA THR A 19 9.44 -11.76 9.81
C THR A 19 9.08 -12.29 8.44
N ARG A 20 9.75 -13.37 8.02
CA ARG A 20 9.35 -14.08 6.80
C ARG A 20 8.07 -14.87 7.04
N ALA A 21 7.23 -14.94 6.01
CA ALA A 21 5.94 -15.60 6.08
C ALA A 21 6.04 -17.14 6.14
N ASP A 22 7.17 -17.70 5.72
CA ASP A 22 7.48 -19.14 5.79
C ASP A 22 8.09 -19.55 7.15
N GLY A 23 8.30 -18.61 8.08
CA GLY A 23 8.91 -18.87 9.38
C GLY A 23 10.43 -19.02 9.35
N GLU A 24 11.05 -18.98 8.17
CA GLU A 24 12.49 -19.10 8.00
C GLU A 24 13.23 -17.83 8.47
N ALA A 25 14.52 -17.98 8.77
CA ALA A 25 15.39 -16.84 9.02
C ALA A 25 15.69 -16.06 7.73
N TRP A 26 15.93 -14.75 7.84
CA TRP A 26 16.50 -13.97 6.75
C TRP A 26 17.92 -14.46 6.46
N SER A 27 18.26 -14.69 5.19
CA SER A 27 19.63 -15.06 4.81
C SER A 27 20.60 -13.89 5.05
N ALA A 28 21.89 -14.19 5.21
CA ALA A 28 22.93 -13.17 5.39
C ALA A 28 22.94 -12.15 4.22
N ASP A 29 22.78 -12.63 2.99
CA ASP A 29 22.67 -11.78 1.80
C ASP A 29 21.41 -10.89 1.84
N LEU A 30 20.23 -11.44 2.15
CA LEU A 30 19.00 -10.64 2.22
C LEU A 30 19.07 -9.58 3.31
N ASN A 31 19.69 -9.88 4.45
CA ASN A 31 19.87 -8.95 5.57
C ASN A 31 20.64 -7.68 5.17
N MET A 32 21.57 -7.79 4.21
CA MET A 32 22.39 -6.68 3.71
C MET A 32 21.74 -5.91 2.54
N ARG A 33 20.53 -6.29 2.11
CA ARG A 33 19.84 -5.62 1.00
C ARG A 33 18.85 -4.59 1.53
N ALA A 34 18.83 -3.43 0.88
CA ALA A 34 17.79 -2.44 1.09
C ALA A 34 16.47 -2.91 0.47
N ALA A 35 15.40 -2.89 1.26
CA ALA A 35 14.06 -3.28 0.86
C ALA A 35 13.04 -2.20 1.22
N ARG A 36 11.96 -2.14 0.43
CA ARG A 36 10.74 -1.37 0.72
C ARG A 36 9.62 -2.33 1.11
N LEU A 37 8.94 -2.05 2.21
CA LEU A 37 7.70 -2.73 2.57
C LEU A 37 6.54 -2.20 1.73
N ILE A 38 5.84 -3.09 1.03
CA ILE A 38 4.57 -2.79 0.37
C ILE A 38 3.44 -3.62 1.00
N LEU A 39 2.26 -2.99 1.10
CA LEU A 39 1.02 -3.58 1.61
C LEU A 39 -0.06 -3.43 0.52
N PRO A 40 -0.13 -4.34 -0.46
CA PRO A 40 -1.00 -4.16 -1.63
C PRO A 40 -2.50 -4.17 -1.28
N ALA A 41 -2.88 -4.78 -0.16
CA ALA A 41 -4.25 -4.84 0.36
C ALA A 41 -4.37 -4.32 1.80
N GLY A 42 -3.52 -3.37 2.18
CA GLY A 42 -3.50 -2.80 3.54
C GLY A 42 -2.96 -3.75 4.60
N LEU A 43 -3.13 -3.38 5.87
CA LEU A 43 -2.55 -4.09 7.03
C LEU A 43 -3.09 -5.51 7.24
N HIS A 44 -4.29 -5.79 6.74
CA HIS A 44 -4.93 -7.10 6.90
C HIS A 44 -4.58 -8.08 5.77
N GLY A 45 -3.93 -7.61 4.71
CA GLY A 45 -3.44 -8.44 3.61
C GLY A 45 -1.97 -8.83 3.73
N PRO A 46 -1.46 -9.63 2.77
CA PRO A 46 -0.05 -10.01 2.73
C PRO A 46 0.86 -8.79 2.52
N GLY A 47 1.92 -8.72 3.32
CA GLY A 47 3.01 -7.76 3.15
C GLY A 47 4.19 -8.33 2.38
N PHE A 48 4.88 -7.49 1.61
CA PHE A 48 6.05 -7.89 0.84
C PHE A 48 7.21 -6.93 1.05
N LEU A 49 8.41 -7.46 1.32
CA LEU A 49 9.64 -6.72 1.17
C LEU A 49 10.07 -6.80 -0.31
N THR A 50 10.16 -5.63 -0.94
CA THR A 50 10.53 -5.47 -2.35
C THR A 50 11.91 -4.87 -2.48
N TYR A 51 12.71 -5.39 -3.41
CA TYR A 51 14.10 -4.99 -3.62
C TYR A 51 14.26 -4.20 -4.94
N SER A 52 15.50 -3.84 -5.28
CA SER A 52 15.82 -3.04 -6.48
C SER A 52 15.30 -3.67 -7.78
N ASN A 53 15.26 -5.00 -7.89
CA ASN A 53 14.69 -5.73 -9.03
C ASN A 53 13.18 -5.46 -9.21
N PHE A 54 12.42 -5.33 -8.12
CA PHE A 54 11.01 -4.93 -8.18
C PHE A 54 10.87 -3.51 -8.75
N GLY A 55 11.76 -2.61 -8.33
CA GLY A 55 11.86 -1.26 -8.90
C GLY A 55 12.18 -1.27 -10.39
N ALA A 56 13.02 -2.21 -10.85
CA ALA A 56 13.32 -2.37 -12.27
C ALA A 56 12.08 -2.81 -13.08
N ILE A 57 11.28 -3.78 -12.58
CA ILE A 57 10.03 -4.19 -13.23
C ILE A 57 9.06 -3.01 -13.34
N LYS A 58 8.98 -2.17 -12.31
CA LYS A 58 8.13 -0.96 -12.32
C LYS A 58 8.53 0.08 -13.37
N ARG A 59 9.75 0.05 -13.90
CA ARG A 59 10.15 0.91 -15.04
C ARG A 59 9.48 0.50 -16.34
N TYR A 60 9.08 -0.76 -16.47
CA TYR A 60 8.33 -1.27 -17.63
C TYR A 60 6.86 -0.87 -17.56
N ASN A 61 6.25 -1.01 -16.38
CA ASN A 61 4.90 -0.53 -16.08
C ASN A 61 4.82 -0.11 -14.61
N ASN A 62 4.51 1.15 -14.34
CA ASN A 62 4.51 1.73 -13.00
C ASN A 62 3.26 1.34 -12.18
N SER A 63 2.99 0.05 -12.07
CA SER A 63 1.91 -0.54 -11.29
C SER A 63 2.45 -1.59 -10.33
N THR A 64 2.12 -1.45 -9.03
CA THR A 64 2.51 -2.44 -8.01
C THR A 64 1.89 -3.80 -8.30
N SER A 65 0.62 -3.85 -8.73
CA SER A 65 -0.06 -5.11 -9.06
C SER A 65 0.58 -5.81 -10.26
N TYR A 66 0.97 -5.04 -11.29
CA TYR A 66 1.72 -5.59 -12.43
C TYR A 66 3.06 -6.18 -11.99
N ALA A 67 3.86 -5.41 -11.25
CA ALA A 67 5.18 -5.85 -10.82
C ALA A 67 5.10 -7.06 -9.87
N LEU A 68 4.09 -7.11 -8.99
CA LEU A 68 3.83 -8.25 -8.13
C LEU A 68 3.39 -9.48 -8.93
N GLY A 69 2.55 -9.31 -9.95
CA GLY A 69 2.15 -10.40 -10.85
C GLY A 69 3.32 -11.01 -11.61
N VAL A 70 4.18 -10.16 -12.20
CA VAL A 70 5.41 -10.61 -12.90
C VAL A 70 6.34 -11.35 -11.94
N TRP A 71 6.57 -10.80 -10.74
CA TRP A 71 7.41 -11.44 -9.73
C TRP A 71 6.85 -12.78 -9.27
N LEU A 72 5.55 -12.85 -8.93
CA LEU A 72 4.89 -14.08 -8.50
C LEU A 72 4.93 -15.16 -9.58
N LEU A 73 4.68 -14.79 -10.84
CA LEU A 73 4.77 -15.71 -11.96
C LEU A 73 6.19 -16.31 -12.08
N SER A 74 7.22 -15.46 -12.02
CA SER A 74 8.61 -15.90 -12.06
C SER A 74 8.96 -16.87 -10.93
N GLU A 75 8.51 -16.58 -9.70
CA GLU A 75 8.74 -17.46 -8.56
C GLU A 75 7.99 -18.78 -8.68
N ARG A 76 6.75 -18.77 -9.19
CA ARG A 76 5.95 -19.98 -9.42
C ARG A 76 6.54 -20.89 -10.50
N LEU A 77 7.09 -20.32 -11.58
CA LEU A 77 7.84 -21.08 -12.59
C LEU A 77 9.08 -21.77 -12.00
N ALA A 78 9.67 -21.20 -10.94
CA ALA A 78 10.78 -21.80 -10.20
C ALA A 78 10.33 -22.69 -9.02
N GLY A 79 9.05 -23.02 -8.90
CA GLY A 79 8.51 -23.84 -7.81
C GLY A 79 8.41 -23.14 -6.44
N ARG A 80 8.52 -21.80 -6.39
CA ARG A 80 8.46 -20.96 -5.18
C ARG A 80 7.25 -20.01 -5.21
N GLY A 81 7.27 -18.93 -4.43
CA GLY A 81 6.29 -17.83 -4.53
C GLY A 81 4.92 -18.15 -3.91
N GLN A 82 4.88 -18.98 -2.87
CA GLN A 82 3.65 -19.20 -2.10
C GLN A 82 3.35 -17.96 -1.25
N ILE A 83 2.09 -17.54 -1.25
CA ILE A 83 1.61 -16.47 -0.37
C ILE A 83 0.92 -17.18 0.79
N HIS A 84 1.47 -17.05 1.99
CA HIS A 84 0.96 -17.75 3.18
C HIS A 84 -0.26 -17.06 3.79
N GLN A 85 -0.34 -15.73 3.70
CA GLN A 85 -1.46 -14.96 4.22
C GLN A 85 -2.54 -14.78 3.16
N SER A 86 -3.80 -14.97 3.54
CA SER A 86 -4.96 -14.75 2.66
C SER A 86 -5.13 -13.28 2.30
N TRP A 87 -5.71 -13.04 1.13
CA TRP A 87 -6.14 -11.70 0.73
C TRP A 87 -7.49 -11.36 1.36
N PRO A 88 -7.69 -10.13 1.88
CA PRO A 88 -8.98 -9.70 2.39
C PRO A 88 -10.00 -9.62 1.24
N LEU A 89 -11.19 -10.17 1.45
CA LEU A 89 -12.28 -10.20 0.45
C LEU A 89 -13.35 -9.12 0.69
N ASP A 90 -13.42 -8.61 1.91
CA ASP A 90 -14.40 -7.65 2.42
C ASP A 90 -14.00 -6.19 2.19
N ASN A 91 -12.76 -5.93 1.77
CA ASN A 91 -12.25 -4.59 1.49
C ASN A 91 -11.60 -4.50 0.10
N PRO A 92 -12.39 -4.66 -0.99
CA PRO A 92 -11.86 -4.66 -2.35
C PRO A 92 -11.27 -3.30 -2.75
N PRO A 93 -10.33 -3.26 -3.71
CA PRO A 93 -9.79 -2.01 -4.23
C PRO A 93 -10.86 -1.18 -4.92
N ILE A 94 -10.76 0.15 -4.82
CA ILE A 94 -11.66 1.07 -5.50
C ILE A 94 -11.39 1.18 -7.00
N THR A 95 -12.42 1.55 -7.76
CA THR A 95 -12.30 1.84 -9.19
C THR A 95 -11.61 3.19 -9.45
N ARG A 96 -11.29 3.46 -10.71
CA ARG A 96 -10.74 4.77 -11.12
C ARG A 96 -11.72 5.92 -10.83
N SER A 97 -13.01 5.74 -11.10
CA SER A 97 -14.02 6.78 -10.82
C SER A 97 -14.15 7.04 -9.32
N GLN A 98 -14.17 5.99 -8.50
CA GLN A 98 -14.16 6.11 -7.04
C GLN A 98 -12.86 6.78 -6.55
N THR A 99 -11.73 6.52 -7.20
CA THR A 99 -10.46 7.21 -6.88
C THR A 99 -10.58 8.72 -7.12
N GLN A 100 -11.17 9.15 -8.24
CA GLN A 100 -11.41 10.57 -8.52
C GLN A 100 -12.32 11.20 -7.48
N GLU A 101 -13.43 10.53 -7.15
CA GLU A 101 -14.38 11.01 -6.15
C GLU A 101 -13.72 11.15 -4.77
N MET A 102 -12.94 10.15 -4.37
CA MET A 102 -12.20 10.20 -3.10
C MET A 102 -11.10 11.26 -3.09
N GLN A 103 -10.39 11.48 -4.20
CA GLN A 103 -9.41 12.57 -4.32
C GLN A 103 -10.11 13.93 -4.13
N GLN A 104 -11.26 14.15 -4.75
CA GLN A 104 -12.04 15.37 -4.54
C GLN A 104 -12.51 15.50 -3.09
N ALA A 105 -13.01 14.41 -2.49
CA ALA A 105 -13.43 14.41 -1.10
C ALA A 105 -12.27 14.73 -0.13
N LEU A 106 -11.07 14.23 -0.40
CA LEU A 106 -9.87 14.57 0.37
C LEU A 106 -9.54 16.06 0.27
N VAL A 107 -9.63 16.66 -0.92
CA VAL A 107 -9.44 18.12 -1.13
C VAL A 107 -10.44 18.91 -0.29
N ASP A 108 -11.72 18.57 -0.37
CA ASP A 108 -12.80 19.26 0.35
C ASP A 108 -12.62 19.14 1.88
N LEU A 109 -11.99 18.06 2.34
CA LEU A 109 -11.64 17.82 3.74
C LEU A 109 -10.34 18.50 4.17
N GLY A 110 -9.58 19.11 3.25
CA GLY A 110 -8.33 19.81 3.51
C GLY A 110 -7.05 18.96 3.39
N TYR A 111 -7.14 17.77 2.81
CA TYR A 111 -5.98 16.90 2.54
C TYR A 111 -5.64 16.94 1.06
N ASP A 112 -4.48 17.48 0.70
CA ASP A 112 -4.06 17.64 -0.71
C ASP A 112 -3.55 16.32 -1.34
N PRO A 113 -4.28 15.71 -2.28
CA PRO A 113 -3.86 14.50 -3.00
C PRO A 113 -2.94 14.80 -4.20
N GLY A 114 -2.59 16.07 -4.45
CA GLY A 114 -1.78 16.52 -5.58
C GLY A 114 -2.54 16.64 -6.90
N GLY A 115 -3.88 16.56 -6.87
CA GLY A 115 -4.76 16.60 -8.04
C GLY A 115 -5.89 15.54 -8.00
N VAL A 116 -6.87 15.71 -8.89
CA VAL A 116 -8.02 14.80 -9.05
C VAL A 116 -7.98 14.19 -10.45
N ASP A 117 -7.17 13.14 -10.62
CA ASP A 117 -6.88 12.49 -11.91
C ASP A 117 -7.35 11.03 -12.00
N GLY A 118 -7.75 10.45 -10.86
CA GLY A 118 -8.15 9.06 -10.71
C GLY A 118 -7.00 8.08 -10.59
N ILE A 119 -5.76 8.58 -10.47
CA ILE A 119 -4.57 7.77 -10.32
C ILE A 119 -4.19 7.76 -8.85
N PHE A 120 -4.24 6.57 -8.23
CA PHE A 120 -3.86 6.41 -6.83
C PHE A 120 -2.32 6.42 -6.67
N GLY A 121 -1.72 7.60 -6.78
CA GLY A 121 -0.29 7.84 -6.70
C GLY A 121 0.23 8.14 -5.28
N PRO A 122 1.53 8.45 -5.14
CA PRO A 122 2.15 8.76 -3.85
C PRO A 122 1.50 9.95 -3.12
N ASN A 123 1.08 10.99 -3.83
CA ASN A 123 0.43 12.17 -3.24
C ASN A 123 -0.95 11.82 -2.68
N THR A 124 -1.79 11.12 -3.45
CA THR A 124 -3.10 10.63 -2.98
C THR A 124 -2.95 9.70 -1.78
N ARG A 125 -1.96 8.80 -1.79
CA ARG A 125 -1.66 7.93 -0.64
C ARG A 125 -1.26 8.74 0.60
N ARG A 126 -0.42 9.76 0.45
CA ARG A 126 0.00 10.64 1.55
C ARG A 126 -1.18 11.42 2.14
N ALA A 127 -2.07 11.94 1.29
CA ALA A 127 -3.30 12.61 1.71
C ALA A 127 -4.21 11.66 2.50
N LEU A 128 -4.41 10.44 1.98
CA LEU A 128 -5.20 9.42 2.65
C LEU A 128 -4.61 9.03 4.01
N MET A 129 -3.29 8.84 4.10
CA MET A 129 -2.63 8.56 5.36
C MET A 129 -2.77 9.71 6.37
N ALA A 130 -2.80 10.96 5.92
CA ALA A 130 -3.07 12.09 6.80
C ALA A 130 -4.51 12.05 7.33
N PHE A 131 -5.49 11.74 6.48
CA PHE A 131 -6.87 11.50 6.87
C PHE A 131 -7.02 10.36 7.90
N GLN A 132 -6.39 9.21 7.63
CA GLN A 132 -6.37 8.07 8.55
C GLN A 132 -5.78 8.46 9.92
N ARG A 133 -4.65 9.21 9.94
CA ARG A 133 -4.04 9.68 11.19
C ARG A 133 -4.96 10.61 11.98
N GLN A 134 -5.63 11.54 11.31
CA GLN A 134 -6.56 12.46 11.98
C GLN A 134 -7.73 11.72 12.64
N ARG A 135 -8.10 10.54 12.11
CA ARG A 135 -9.12 9.65 12.67
C ARG A 135 -8.60 8.72 13.77
N GLY A 136 -7.32 8.79 14.12
CA GLY A 136 -6.69 7.88 15.09
C GLY A 136 -6.47 6.46 14.56
N GLU A 137 -6.57 6.25 13.25
CA GLU A 137 -6.37 4.94 12.61
C GLU A 137 -4.89 4.69 12.30
N LEU A 138 -4.53 3.43 12.15
CA LEU A 138 -3.22 3.06 11.61
C LEU A 138 -3.16 3.44 10.13
N ALA A 139 -2.36 4.46 9.82
CA ALA A 139 -2.28 5.00 8.47
C ALA A 139 -1.44 4.11 7.54
N ASP A 140 -2.09 3.13 6.92
CA ASP A 140 -1.51 2.22 5.92
C ASP A 140 -1.58 2.76 4.49
N GLY A 141 -2.40 3.81 4.27
CA GLY A 141 -2.64 4.43 2.97
C GLY A 141 -3.29 3.50 1.95
N TYR A 142 -4.01 2.45 2.39
CA TYR A 142 -4.76 1.57 1.51
C TYR A 142 -6.16 2.12 1.23
N ALA A 143 -6.48 2.28 -0.05
CA ALA A 143 -7.79 2.76 -0.53
C ALA A 143 -8.68 1.59 -0.94
N GLY A 144 -9.09 0.79 0.04
CA GLY A 144 -10.17 -0.18 -0.15
C GLY A 144 -11.55 0.47 -0.01
N ARG A 145 -12.59 -0.28 -0.34
CA ARG A 145 -14.00 0.18 -0.28
C ARG A 145 -14.37 0.78 1.07
N LEU A 146 -13.94 0.18 2.18
CA LEU A 146 -14.26 0.68 3.52
C LEU A 146 -13.70 2.08 3.78
N MET A 147 -12.47 2.31 3.34
CA MET A 147 -11.79 3.59 3.50
C MET A 147 -12.40 4.66 2.60
N TYR A 148 -12.75 4.28 1.37
CA TYR A 148 -13.50 5.14 0.46
C TYR A 148 -14.82 5.61 1.09
N ASP A 149 -15.64 4.68 1.57
CA ASP A 149 -16.93 5.01 2.18
C ASP A 149 -16.74 5.95 3.39
N ALA A 150 -15.69 5.73 4.20
CA ALA A 150 -15.35 6.60 5.33
C ALA A 150 -14.96 8.03 4.92
N VAL A 151 -14.18 8.19 3.84
CA VAL A 151 -13.80 9.52 3.31
C VAL A 151 -15.03 10.26 2.78
N ILE A 152 -15.89 9.58 2.02
CA ILE A 152 -17.12 10.17 1.47
C ILE A 152 -18.07 10.58 2.61
N ALA A 153 -18.27 9.72 3.61
CA ALA A 153 -19.11 10.03 4.77
C ALA A 153 -18.59 11.26 5.52
N ALA A 154 -17.27 11.37 5.74
CA ALA A 154 -16.67 12.53 6.39
C ALA A 154 -16.88 13.83 5.59
N ARG A 155 -16.72 13.78 4.25
CA ARG A 155 -16.98 14.92 3.37
C ARG A 155 -18.42 15.40 3.47
N ASN A 156 -19.38 14.47 3.37
CA ASN A 156 -20.81 14.80 3.43
C ASN A 156 -21.19 15.39 4.80
N ALA A 157 -20.64 14.87 5.89
CA ALA A 157 -20.88 15.40 7.23
C ALA A 157 -20.35 16.84 7.40
N ARG A 158 -19.21 17.18 6.79
CA ARG A 158 -18.67 18.54 6.79
C ARG A 158 -19.60 19.50 6.05
N GLN A 159 -20.04 19.12 4.85
CA GLN A 159 -20.93 19.95 4.02
C GLN A 159 -22.32 20.17 4.65
N ALA A 160 -22.82 19.21 5.43
CA ALA A 160 -24.10 19.35 6.12
C ALA A 160 -24.04 20.28 7.35
N GLY A 161 -22.84 20.59 7.85
CA GLY A 161 -22.62 21.49 8.98
C GLY A 161 -22.18 22.91 8.58
N GLU A 162 -22.00 23.16 7.28
CA GLU A 162 -21.75 24.47 6.65
C GLU A 162 -23.06 25.14 6.25
#